data_AF-A0A2K2G0T0-F1
#
_entry.id   AF-A0A2K2G0T0-F1
#
_cell.length_a   1.000
_cell.length_b   1.000
_cell.length_c   1.000
_cell.angle_alpha   90.00
_cell.angle_beta   90.00
_cell.angle_gamma   90.00
#
_symmetry.space_group_name_H-M   'P 1'
#
loop_
_entity.id
_entity.type
_entity.pdbx_description
1 polymer ?
#
loop_
_entity_poly.entity_id
_entity_poly.type
_entity_poly.pdbx_seq_one_letter_code
_entity_poly.pdbx_strand_id
1 'polypeptide(L)'
;MVEPKQASPGAEPRRPRTRISAALMEEEEGDLHSHWRRYFLEALAETSNVTAAAAIARAHPSRAYKARRVEPDFARKWQTALLEGYQNLELEVLHRLRFGEPKDGAVKFDNANALRLLGLHRETVARERAMRDNEDLSVVRAAIDAKLEQLRRQVIARRASEAGSQADG
;
A
#
# COMPACT_ATOMS: atom_id res chain seq x y z
N MET A 1 -51.51 -13.22 -18.16
CA MET A 1 -51.11 -12.34 -19.27
C MET A 1 -50.05 -11.39 -18.72
N VAL A 2 -48.77 -11.71 -18.92
CA VAL A 2 -47.63 -10.96 -18.38
C VAL A 2 -46.75 -10.63 -19.58
N GLU A 3 -46.68 -9.35 -19.93
CA GLU A 3 -45.79 -8.85 -20.97
C GLU A 3 -44.34 -8.80 -20.48
N PRO A 4 -43.35 -9.11 -21.33
CA PRO A 4 -41.94 -8.98 -20.98
C PRO A 4 -41.48 -7.52 -21.11
N LYS A 5 -40.96 -6.97 -19.99
CA LYS A 5 -40.35 -5.64 -19.93
C LYS A 5 -39.00 -5.66 -20.68
N GLN A 6 -38.93 -4.87 -21.75
CA GLN A 6 -37.76 -4.68 -22.61
C GLN A 6 -36.56 -4.13 -21.82
N ALA A 7 -35.37 -4.63 -22.21
CA ALA A 7 -34.07 -4.20 -21.71
C ALA A 7 -33.76 -2.75 -22.13
N SER A 8 -33.23 -1.95 -21.20
CA SER A 8 -32.79 -0.58 -21.48
C SER A 8 -31.42 -0.58 -22.18
N PRO A 9 -31.26 0.14 -23.31
CA PRO A 9 -29.99 0.32 -24.00
C PRO A 9 -29.27 1.56 -23.46
N GLY A 10 -27.96 1.46 -23.21
CA GLY A 10 -27.16 2.65 -22.92
C GLY A 10 -25.95 2.42 -22.01
N ALA A 11 -25.05 1.50 -22.39
CA ALA A 11 -23.70 1.50 -21.82
C ALA A 11 -22.84 2.47 -22.66
N GLU A 12 -22.64 3.69 -22.17
CA GLU A 12 -21.74 4.65 -22.79
C GLU A 12 -20.28 4.12 -22.81
N PRO A 13 -19.51 4.36 -23.89
CA PRO A 13 -18.14 3.88 -24.00
C PRO A 13 -17.22 4.62 -23.02
N ARG A 14 -16.51 3.84 -22.18
CA ARG A 14 -15.50 4.34 -21.23
C ARG A 14 -14.41 5.11 -21.99
N ARG A 15 -14.31 6.42 -21.73
CA ARG A 15 -13.29 7.31 -22.32
C ARG A 15 -11.87 6.74 -22.13
N PRO A 16 -11.00 6.81 -23.14
CA PRO A 16 -9.66 6.26 -23.06
C PRO A 16 -8.83 7.01 -22.01
N ARG A 17 -7.99 6.25 -21.28
CA ARG A 17 -7.11 6.74 -20.21
C ARG A 17 -6.16 7.78 -20.81
N THR A 18 -6.39 9.04 -20.46
CA THR A 18 -5.65 10.20 -20.94
C THR A 18 -4.15 9.98 -20.69
N ARG A 19 -3.36 9.94 -21.76
CA ARG A 19 -1.92 10.22 -21.65
C ARG A 19 -1.82 11.63 -21.08
N ILE A 20 -1.11 11.79 -19.97
CA ILE A 20 -0.81 13.11 -19.38
C ILE A 20 -0.21 13.94 -20.52
N SER A 21 -0.94 14.94 -21.01
CA SER A 21 -0.49 15.80 -22.12
C SER A 21 0.70 16.62 -21.64
N ALA A 22 1.74 16.73 -22.46
CA ALA A 22 2.95 17.49 -22.14
C ALA A 22 2.65 18.94 -21.69
N ALA A 23 1.57 19.54 -22.19
CA ALA A 23 1.07 20.86 -21.76
C ALA A 23 0.68 20.94 -20.27
N LEU A 24 0.19 19.86 -19.65
CA LEU A 24 -0.09 19.82 -18.21
C LEU A 24 1.20 19.76 -17.39
N MET A 25 2.32 19.35 -17.98
CA MET A 25 3.62 19.34 -17.31
C MET A 25 4.34 20.70 -17.41
N GLU A 26 3.99 21.55 -18.38
CA GLU A 26 4.59 22.88 -18.60
C GLU A 26 3.98 23.97 -17.71
N GLU A 27 2.69 23.87 -17.35
CA GLU A 27 2.06 24.78 -16.36
C GLU A 27 2.46 24.46 -14.89
N GLU A 28 3.21 23.37 -14.67
CA GLU A 28 3.63 22.81 -13.36
C GLU A 28 5.04 23.26 -12.91
N GLU A 29 5.61 24.33 -13.46
CA GLU A 29 6.94 24.84 -13.05
C GLU A 29 6.85 25.78 -11.83
N GLY A 30 6.87 25.17 -10.64
CA GLY A 30 7.05 25.88 -9.37
C GLY A 30 7.33 24.90 -8.24
N ASP A 31 8.18 25.31 -7.29
CA ASP A 31 8.74 24.55 -6.14
C ASP A 31 7.75 23.64 -5.36
N LEU A 32 6.43 23.89 -5.48
CA LEU A 32 5.35 23.01 -5.02
C LEU A 32 5.35 21.61 -5.66
N HIS A 33 5.85 21.48 -6.88
CA HIS A 33 5.90 20.22 -7.63
C HIS A 33 7.02 19.27 -7.17
N SER A 34 8.00 19.78 -6.42
CA SER A 34 8.94 18.93 -5.69
C SER A 34 8.27 18.31 -4.45
N HIS A 35 7.35 19.05 -3.83
CA HIS A 35 6.76 18.73 -2.52
C HIS A 35 5.38 18.07 -2.56
N TRP A 36 4.73 17.96 -3.73
CA TRP A 36 3.37 17.37 -3.83
C TRP A 36 3.29 15.97 -3.21
N ARG A 37 4.37 15.17 -3.28
CA ARG A 37 4.40 13.82 -2.67
C ARG A 37 4.18 13.88 -1.16
N ARG A 38 4.80 14.85 -0.49
CA ARG A 38 4.67 15.03 0.96
C ARG A 38 3.24 15.44 1.31
N TYR A 39 2.73 16.49 0.67
CA TYR A 39 1.37 16.97 0.89
C TYR A 39 0.31 15.92 0.54
N PHE A 40 0.55 15.15 -0.50
CA PHE A 40 -0.32 14.04 -0.89
C PHE A 40 -0.37 12.97 0.20
N LEU A 41 0.77 12.56 0.75
CA LEU A 41 0.83 11.54 1.79
C LEU A 41 0.19 12.02 3.10
N GLU A 42 0.42 13.27 3.49
CA GLU A 42 -0.21 13.89 4.66
C GLU A 42 -1.73 13.96 4.50
N ALA A 43 -2.21 14.49 3.36
CA ALA A 43 -3.64 14.54 3.07
C ALA A 43 -4.27 13.14 2.93
N LEU A 44 -3.51 12.15 2.45
CA LEU A 44 -3.98 10.76 2.38
C LEU A 44 -4.12 10.14 3.78
N ALA A 45 -3.23 10.47 4.70
CA ALA A 45 -3.32 10.05 6.10
C ALA A 45 -4.50 10.70 6.82
N GLU A 46 -4.84 11.93 6.48
CA GLU A 46 -5.99 12.61 7.07
C GLU A 46 -7.32 12.08 6.49
N THR A 47 -7.39 11.92 5.16
CA THR A 47 -8.67 11.72 4.47
C THR A 47 -8.96 10.26 4.08
N SER A 48 -7.93 9.40 4.05
CA SER A 48 -8.00 8.07 3.41
C SER A 48 -8.53 8.07 1.97
N ASN A 49 -8.58 9.23 1.30
CA ASN A 49 -9.23 9.42 0.01
C ASN A 49 -8.23 9.98 -1.01
N VAL A 50 -7.88 9.15 -1.99
CA VAL A 50 -6.88 9.48 -3.02
C VAL A 50 -7.27 10.71 -3.85
N THR A 51 -8.55 10.86 -4.19
CA THR A 51 -9.03 12.00 -4.97
C THR A 51 -8.95 13.29 -4.17
N ALA A 52 -9.35 13.25 -2.90
CA ALA A 52 -9.25 14.39 -1.99
C ALA A 52 -7.78 14.77 -1.73
N ALA A 53 -6.94 13.79 -1.42
CA ALA A 53 -5.51 13.99 -1.19
C ALA A 53 -4.80 14.56 -2.43
N ALA A 54 -5.16 14.09 -3.62
CA ALA A 54 -4.65 14.61 -4.89
C ALA A 54 -5.06 16.07 -5.11
N ALA A 55 -6.31 16.42 -4.82
CA ALA A 55 -6.78 17.81 -4.90
C ALA A 55 -6.03 18.73 -3.92
N ILE A 56 -5.85 18.30 -2.66
CA ILE A 56 -5.11 19.05 -1.63
C ILE A 56 -3.64 19.26 -2.05
N ALA A 57 -3.01 18.20 -2.55
CA ALA A 57 -1.62 18.23 -3.01
C ALA A 57 -1.43 18.91 -4.38
N ARG A 58 -2.52 19.39 -5.01
CA ARG A 58 -2.53 19.95 -6.37
C ARG A 58 -1.85 19.04 -7.39
N ALA A 59 -2.09 17.73 -7.27
CA ALA A 59 -1.54 16.72 -8.14
C ALA A 59 -2.64 15.94 -8.84
N HIS A 60 -2.38 15.46 -10.06
CA HIS A 60 -3.35 14.59 -10.73
C HIS A 60 -3.34 13.17 -10.12
N PRO A 61 -4.50 12.54 -9.84
CA PRO A 61 -4.55 11.20 -9.23
C PRO A 61 -3.77 10.13 -10.02
N SER A 62 -3.77 10.21 -11.36
CA SER A 62 -2.98 9.28 -12.19
C SER A 62 -1.47 9.41 -11.98
N ARG A 63 -0.98 10.60 -11.64
CA ARG A 63 0.42 10.85 -11.29
C ARG A 63 0.77 10.15 -9.99
N ALA A 64 -0.08 10.28 -8.97
CA ALA A 64 0.06 9.61 -7.67
C ALA A 64 0.11 8.08 -7.82
N TYR A 65 -0.79 7.49 -8.63
CA TYR A 65 -0.74 6.06 -8.93
C TYR A 65 0.48 5.64 -9.75
N LYS A 66 0.98 6.49 -10.66
CA LYS A 66 2.21 6.21 -11.42
C LYS A 66 3.41 6.16 -10.47
N ALA A 67 3.56 7.17 -9.61
CA ALA A 67 4.61 7.21 -8.59
C ALA A 67 4.56 5.96 -7.70
N ARG A 68 3.37 5.55 -7.24
CA ARG A 68 3.20 4.32 -6.44
C ARG A 68 3.71 3.05 -7.14
N ARG A 69 3.64 2.97 -8.47
CA ARG A 69 4.10 1.79 -9.22
C ARG A 69 5.61 1.79 -9.49
N VAL A 70 6.21 2.96 -9.61
CA VAL A 70 7.61 3.10 -10.06
C VAL A 70 8.58 3.40 -8.91
N GLU A 71 8.08 3.92 -7.79
CA GLU A 71 8.87 4.35 -6.63
C GLU A 71 8.49 3.49 -5.41
N PRO A 72 9.26 2.43 -5.08
CA PRO A 72 8.96 1.54 -3.96
C PRO A 72 8.86 2.27 -2.61
N ASP A 73 9.69 3.28 -2.39
CA ASP A 73 9.71 4.06 -1.16
C ASP A 73 8.42 4.88 -0.99
N PHE A 74 7.94 5.46 -2.08
CA PHE A 74 6.66 6.16 -2.10
C PHE A 74 5.50 5.19 -1.87
N ALA A 75 5.56 3.98 -2.43
CA ALA A 75 4.56 2.95 -2.17
C ALA A 75 4.51 2.53 -0.69
N ARG A 76 5.67 2.42 -0.02
CA ARG A 76 5.72 2.14 1.43
C ARG A 76 5.10 3.29 2.23
N LYS A 77 5.50 4.54 1.96
CA LYS A 77 4.93 5.72 2.63
C LYS A 77 3.42 5.86 2.39
N TRP A 78 2.96 5.56 1.17
CA TRP A 78 1.54 5.51 0.84
C TRP A 78 0.78 4.53 1.72
N GLN A 79 1.33 3.33 1.89
CA GLN A 79 0.71 2.32 2.74
C GLN A 79 0.67 2.78 4.20
N THR A 80 1.75 3.39 4.70
CA THR A 80 1.78 3.99 6.04
C THR A 80 0.71 5.06 6.22
N ALA A 81 0.58 5.98 5.26
CA ALA A 81 -0.45 7.03 5.29
C ALA A 81 -1.86 6.42 5.32
N LEU A 82 -2.14 5.41 4.51
CA LEU A 82 -3.45 4.74 4.56
C LEU A 82 -3.71 4.11 5.94
N LEU A 83 -2.72 3.45 6.55
CA LEU A 83 -2.89 2.86 7.88
C LEU A 83 -3.26 3.91 8.93
N GLU A 84 -2.61 5.07 8.90
CA GLU A 84 -2.93 6.21 9.77
C GLU A 84 -4.35 6.71 9.54
N GLY A 85 -4.78 6.86 8.28
CA GLY A 85 -6.15 7.27 7.96
C GLY A 85 -7.22 6.29 8.42
N TYR A 86 -6.94 4.98 8.37
CA TYR A 86 -7.84 3.98 8.95
C TYR A 86 -7.91 4.06 10.48
N GLN A 87 -6.80 4.38 11.17
CA GLN A 87 -6.79 4.63 12.61
C GLN A 87 -7.61 5.87 12.98
N ASN A 88 -7.49 6.94 12.19
CA ASN A 88 -8.29 8.15 12.38
C ASN A 88 -9.78 7.86 12.20
N LEU A 89 -10.15 7.09 11.17
CA LEU A 89 -11.53 6.64 10.97
C LEU A 89 -12.04 5.79 12.14
N GLU A 90 -11.22 4.88 12.67
CA GLU A 90 -11.56 4.07 13.84
C GLU A 90 -11.86 4.94 15.07
N LEU A 91 -11.01 5.94 15.32
CA LEU A 91 -11.20 6.90 16.42
C LEU A 91 -12.47 7.74 16.23
N GLU A 92 -12.75 8.18 15.00
CA GLU A 92 -13.97 8.93 14.67
C GLU A 92 -15.23 8.09 14.91
N VAL A 93 -15.25 6.84 14.43
CA VAL A 93 -16.35 5.89 14.66
C VAL A 93 -16.53 5.63 16.15
N LEU A 94 -15.44 5.42 16.89
CA LEU A 94 -15.49 5.23 18.34
C LEU A 94 -16.08 6.44 19.06
N HIS A 95 -15.69 7.65 18.67
CA HIS A 95 -16.24 8.88 19.23
C HIS A 95 -17.75 8.97 19.00
N ARG A 96 -18.20 8.76 17.76
CA ARG A 96 -19.62 8.79 17.39
C ARG A 96 -20.45 7.74 18.14
N LEU A 97 -19.91 6.53 18.32
CA LEU A 97 -20.59 5.47 19.07
C LEU A 97 -20.67 5.77 20.58
N ARG A 98 -19.72 6.51 21.15
CA ARG A 98 -19.71 6.88 22.58
C ARG A 98 -20.58 8.09 22.90
N PHE A 99 -20.54 9.11 22.04
CA PHE A 99 -21.13 10.42 22.33
C PHE A 99 -22.33 10.76 21.44
N GLY A 100 -22.64 9.92 20.46
CA GLY A 100 -23.69 10.14 19.47
C GLY A 100 -23.19 10.90 18.23
N GLU A 101 -24.07 10.99 17.23
CA GLU A 101 -23.77 11.76 16.01
C GLU A 101 -24.07 13.26 16.20
N PRO A 102 -23.22 14.16 15.65
CA PRO A 102 -23.53 15.58 15.63
C PRO A 102 -24.84 15.81 14.87
N LYS A 103 -25.77 16.57 15.46
CA LYS A 103 -27.09 16.83 14.88
C LYS A 103 -27.05 17.69 13.61
N ASP A 104 -25.94 18.39 13.38
CA ASP A 104 -25.78 19.39 12.31
C ASP A 104 -25.15 18.83 11.03
N GLY A 105 -24.94 17.51 10.94
CA GLY A 105 -24.35 16.88 9.77
C GLY A 105 -25.30 16.86 8.58
N ALA A 106 -24.95 17.58 7.50
CA ALA A 106 -25.69 17.54 6.22
C ALA A 106 -25.71 16.14 5.57
N VAL A 107 -24.74 15.29 5.92
CA VAL A 107 -24.63 13.90 5.46
C VAL A 107 -24.61 12.98 6.66
N LYS A 108 -25.53 12.01 6.69
CA LYS A 108 -25.57 10.97 7.72
C LYS A 108 -24.32 10.09 7.60
N PHE A 109 -23.68 9.82 8.73
CA PHE A 109 -22.53 8.94 8.77
C PHE A 109 -22.98 7.48 8.86
N ASP A 110 -22.42 6.62 8.01
CA ASP A 110 -22.80 5.21 7.98
C ASP A 110 -21.85 4.38 8.84
N ASN A 111 -22.16 4.30 10.13
CA ASN A 111 -21.36 3.53 11.11
C ASN A 111 -21.25 2.05 10.71
N ALA A 112 -22.29 1.46 10.12
CA ALA A 112 -22.29 0.04 9.75
C ALA A 112 -21.29 -0.23 8.61
N ASN A 113 -21.30 0.61 7.58
CA ASN A 113 -20.33 0.50 6.49
C ASN A 113 -18.90 0.85 6.95
N ALA A 114 -18.72 1.82 7.84
CA ALA A 114 -17.41 2.14 8.41
C ALA A 114 -16.81 0.94 9.17
N LEU A 115 -17.58 0.32 10.07
CA LEU A 115 -17.14 -0.88 10.80
C LEU A 115 -16.81 -2.05 9.86
N ARG A 116 -17.65 -2.29 8.83
CA ARG A 116 -17.39 -3.32 7.83
C ARG A 116 -16.10 -3.07 7.06
N LEU A 117 -15.87 -1.81 6.65
CA LEU A 117 -14.65 -1.42 5.95
C LEU A 117 -13.40 -1.62 6.84
N LEU A 118 -13.47 -1.22 8.12
CA LEU A 118 -12.40 -1.42 9.09
C LEU A 118 -12.08 -2.90 9.31
N GLY A 119 -13.10 -3.76 9.39
CA GLY A 119 -12.93 -5.21 9.48
C GLY A 119 -12.18 -5.79 8.28
N LEU A 120 -12.62 -5.47 7.06
CA LEU A 120 -11.97 -5.91 5.82
C LEU A 120 -10.53 -5.40 5.69
N HIS A 121 -10.27 -4.17 6.15
CA HIS A 121 -8.94 -3.60 6.18
C HIS A 121 -8.03 -4.37 7.15
N ARG A 122 -8.50 -4.66 8.36
CA ARG A 122 -7.74 -5.44 9.36
C ARG A 122 -7.36 -6.82 8.84
N GLU A 123 -8.28 -7.51 8.16
CA GLU A 123 -7.98 -8.80 7.52
C GLU A 123 -6.91 -8.67 6.43
N THR A 124 -6.99 -7.62 5.61
CA THR A 124 -6.03 -7.38 4.54
C THR A 124 -4.64 -7.06 5.10
N VAL A 125 -4.55 -6.22 6.12
CA VAL A 125 -3.29 -5.92 6.81
C VAL A 125 -2.71 -7.17 7.49
N ALA A 126 -3.55 -8.00 8.09
CA ALA A 126 -3.10 -9.26 8.69
C ALA A 126 -2.53 -10.22 7.64
N ARG A 127 -3.19 -10.36 6.47
CA ARG A 127 -2.70 -11.16 5.35
C ARG A 127 -1.36 -10.66 4.82
N GLU A 128 -1.24 -9.35 4.58
CA GLU A 128 0.00 -8.73 4.09
C GLU A 128 1.16 -8.89 5.08
N ARG A 129 0.89 -8.76 6.39
CA ARG A 129 1.89 -9.01 7.44
C ARG A 129 2.35 -10.47 7.43
N ALA A 130 1.41 -11.41 7.41
CA ALA A 130 1.74 -12.83 7.37
C ALA A 130 2.57 -13.21 6.13
N MET A 131 2.28 -12.61 4.97
CA MET A 131 3.09 -12.82 3.76
C MET A 131 4.52 -12.31 3.93
N ARG A 132 4.71 -11.09 4.45
CA ARG A 132 6.04 -10.51 4.70
C ARG A 132 6.84 -11.30 5.73
N ASP A 133 6.20 -11.68 6.84
CA ASP A 133 6.86 -12.47 7.89
C ASP A 133 7.36 -13.82 7.33
N ASN A 134 6.58 -14.45 6.44
CA ASN A 134 6.99 -15.69 5.79
C ASN A 134 8.15 -15.49 4.79
N GLU A 135 8.13 -14.40 4.01
CA GLU A 135 9.25 -14.02 3.14
C GLU A 135 10.54 -13.79 3.96
N ASP A 136 10.48 -13.03 5.04
CA ASP A 136 11.62 -12.75 5.92
C ASP A 136 12.18 -14.05 6.54
N LEU A 137 11.31 -14.95 7.01
CA LEU A 137 11.72 -16.26 7.53
C LEU A 137 12.42 -17.11 6.46
N SER A 138 11.95 -17.07 5.22
CA SER A 138 12.57 -17.81 4.11
C SER A 138 13.98 -17.31 3.80
N VAL A 139 14.21 -15.99 3.88
CA VAL A 139 15.53 -15.37 3.68
C VAL A 139 16.47 -15.75 4.81
N VAL A 140 16.02 -15.66 6.06
CA VAL A 140 16.79 -16.08 7.23
C VAL A 140 17.16 -17.56 7.12
N ARG A 141 16.22 -18.40 6.69
CA ARG A 141 16.45 -19.83 6.50
C ARG A 141 17.52 -20.10 5.45
N ALA A 142 17.43 -19.45 4.29
CA ALA A 142 18.42 -19.59 3.22
C ALA A 142 19.82 -19.17 3.68
N ALA A 143 19.93 -18.10 4.47
CA ALA A 143 21.21 -17.65 5.02
C ALA A 143 21.82 -18.68 5.99
N ILE A 144 20.99 -19.31 6.85
CA ILE A 144 21.43 -20.38 7.75
C ILE A 144 21.95 -21.58 6.94
N ASP A 145 21.19 -22.02 5.93
CA ASP A 145 21.58 -23.17 5.11
C ASP A 145 22.89 -22.89 4.34
N ALA A 146 23.05 -21.69 3.79
CA ALA A 146 24.29 -21.27 3.14
C ALA A 146 25.48 -21.25 4.11
N LYS A 147 25.27 -20.78 5.35
CA LYS A 147 26.33 -20.75 6.37
C LYS A 147 26.73 -22.16 6.81
N LEU A 148 25.75 -23.05 6.99
CA LEU A 148 25.99 -24.44 7.34
C LEU A 148 26.81 -25.14 6.24
N GLU A 149 26.50 -24.87 4.98
CA GLU A 149 27.23 -25.44 3.85
C GLU A 149 28.67 -24.90 3.74
N GLN A 150 28.88 -23.62 4.07
CA GLN A 150 30.24 -23.06 4.18
C GLN A 150 31.05 -23.78 5.28
N LEU A 151 30.46 -23.98 6.46
CA LEU A 151 31.13 -24.66 7.56
C LEU A 151 31.48 -26.11 7.22
N ARG A 152 30.56 -26.85 6.58
CA ARG A 152 30.82 -28.21 6.09
C ARG A 152 32.01 -28.27 5.15
N ARG A 153 32.07 -27.37 4.16
CA ARG A 153 33.21 -27.26 3.23
C ARG A 153 34.53 -26.96 3.94
N GLN A 154 34.53 -26.06 4.94
CA GLN A 154 35.73 -25.74 5.72
C GLN A 154 36.24 -26.94 6.53
N VAL A 155 35.34 -27.70 7.17
CA VAL A 155 35.70 -28.90 7.94
C VAL A 155 36.31 -29.98 7.03
N ILE A 156 35.73 -30.22 5.86
CA ILE A 156 36.25 -31.19 4.89
C ILE A 156 37.65 -30.77 4.40
N ALA A 157 37.82 -29.50 4.02
CA ALA A 157 39.11 -28.98 3.57
C ALA A 157 40.19 -29.11 4.65
N ARG A 158 39.85 -28.80 5.91
CA ARG A 158 40.78 -28.95 7.05
C ARG A 158 41.20 -30.41 7.25
N ARG A 159 40.25 -31.34 7.26
CA ARG A 159 40.56 -32.78 7.41
C ARG A 159 41.41 -33.32 6.27
N ALA A 160 41.16 -32.86 5.03
CA ALA A 160 41.99 -33.22 3.88
C ALA A 160 43.43 -32.70 4.02
N SER A 161 43.62 -31.47 4.51
CA SER A 161 44.97 -30.93 4.76
C SER A 161 45.72 -31.68 5.86
N GLU A 162 45.02 -32.10 6.93
CA GLU A 162 45.61 -32.84 8.05
C GLU A 162 46.01 -34.26 7.63
N ALA A 163 45.22 -34.93 6.79
CA ALA A 163 45.54 -36.27 6.26
C ALA A 163 46.70 -36.26 5.25
N GLY A 164 46.81 -35.23 4.41
CA GLY A 164 47.92 -35.09 3.47
C GLY A 164 49.28 -34.86 4.15
N SER A 165 49.29 -34.15 5.28
CA SER A 165 50.52 -33.88 6.05
C SER A 165 51.03 -35.09 6.85
N GLN A 166 50.21 -36.13 7.05
CA GLN A 166 50.59 -37.37 7.75
C GLN A 166 51.10 -38.47 6.81
N ALA A 167 50.89 -38.34 5.50
CA ALA A 167 51.32 -39.32 4.50
C ALA A 167 52.69 -38.99 3.87
N ASP A 168 53.20 -37.78 4.09
CA ASP A 168 54.44 -37.25 3.47
C ASP A 168 55.61 -37.10 4.48
N GLY A 169 55.47 -37.69 5.68
CA GLY A 169 56.50 -37.74 6.72
C GLY A 169 56.71 -39.15 7.23
#